data_AF-A0A660PFD6-F1
#
_entry.id   AF-A0A660PFD6-F1
#
_cell.length_a   1.000
_cell.length_b   1.000
_cell.length_c   1.000
_cell.angle_alpha   90.00
_cell.angle_beta   90.00
_cell.angle_gamma   90.00
#
_symmetry.space_group_name_H-M   'P 1'
#
loop_
_entity.id
_entity.type
_entity.pdbx_description
1 polymer ?
#
loop_
_entity_poly.entity_id
_entity_poly.type
_entity_poly.pdbx_seq_one_letter_code
_entity_poly.pdbx_strand_id
1 'polypeptide(L)'
;MKRLLTITILSFLIMLAIGNSVNAQRHFRRDFCDSGRKGMMKNIENLRLLKLLEVLDLNDEQNDLFISAFSKFRRDSRLIREKVESEIAFLAEYMKQAGRSDDVILEKVDSIVVMKENLEKERTKFFEKIKDILTAEQLGKMMVFQERFERELLEQVRGFRAPKPPGMPDPNISPKPQPSPDFPKIDN
;
A
#
# COMPACT_ATOMS: atom_id res chain seq x y z
N MET A 1 32.36 7.02 -54.06
CA MET A 1 31.52 7.95 -53.27
C MET A 1 30.21 7.32 -52.75
N LYS A 2 29.42 6.62 -53.57
CA LYS A 2 28.13 6.02 -53.13
C LYS A 2 28.25 4.99 -51.99
N ARG A 3 29.34 4.22 -51.91
CA ARG A 3 29.57 3.20 -50.85
C ARG A 3 29.98 3.78 -49.49
N LEU A 4 30.54 5.00 -49.45
CA LEU A 4 30.82 5.67 -48.18
C LEU A 4 29.55 6.29 -47.57
N LEU A 5 28.64 6.78 -48.42
CA LEU A 5 27.37 7.37 -47.99
C LEU A 5 26.41 6.33 -47.38
N THR A 6 26.42 5.09 -47.88
CA THR A 6 25.57 4.01 -47.35
C THR A 6 25.99 3.54 -45.96
N ILE A 7 27.30 3.58 -45.66
CA ILE A 7 27.84 3.14 -44.37
C ILE A 7 27.50 4.16 -43.26
N THR A 8 27.53 5.47 -43.59
CA THR A 8 27.19 6.53 -42.62
C THR A 8 25.70 6.58 -42.29
N ILE A 9 24.82 6.29 -43.26
CA ILE A 9 23.37 6.20 -43.01
C ILE A 9 23.04 4.98 -42.14
N LEU A 10 23.71 3.84 -42.38
CA LEU A 10 23.49 2.62 -41.61
C LEU A 10 23.97 2.75 -40.15
N SER A 11 25.12 3.42 -39.92
CA SER A 11 25.61 3.66 -38.56
C SER A 11 24.72 4.61 -37.76
N PHE A 12 24.14 5.63 -38.42
CA PHE A 12 23.19 6.54 -37.78
C PHE A 12 21.86 5.85 -37.41
N LEU A 13 21.40 4.90 -38.24
CA LEU A 13 20.19 4.13 -37.98
C LEU A 13 20.36 3.15 -36.80
N ILE A 14 21.55 2.56 -36.64
CA ILE A 14 21.89 1.70 -35.50
C ILE A 14 22.03 2.51 -34.21
N MET A 15 22.56 3.74 -34.27
CA MET A 15 22.66 4.61 -33.08
C MET A 15 21.30 5.10 -32.57
N LEU A 16 20.32 5.29 -33.46
CA LEU A 16 18.94 5.64 -33.10
C LEU A 16 18.17 4.51 -32.40
N ALA A 17 18.53 3.25 -32.64
CA ALA A 17 17.88 2.09 -32.02
C ALA A 17 18.26 1.87 -30.55
N ILE A 18 19.41 2.39 -30.09
CA ILE A 18 19.90 2.22 -28.71
C ILE A 18 19.39 3.34 -27.78
N GLY A 19 18.96 4.48 -28.35
CA GLY A 19 18.52 5.66 -27.59
C GLY A 19 17.16 5.54 -26.88
N ASN A 20 16.32 4.56 -27.26
CA ASN A 20 14.95 4.46 -26.72
C ASN A 20 14.78 3.45 -25.58
N SER A 21 15.76 2.56 -25.34
CA SER A 21 15.65 1.50 -24.32
C SER A 21 16.18 1.89 -22.93
N VAL A 22 16.76 3.09 -22.77
CA VAL A 22 17.33 3.57 -21.48
C VAL A 22 16.45 4.64 -20.81
N ASN A 23 15.13 4.53 -20.91
CA ASN A 23 14.23 5.45 -20.19
C ASN A 23 13.11 4.79 -19.38
N ALA A 24 13.04 3.46 -19.32
CA ALA A 24 12.07 2.75 -18.48
C ALA A 24 12.56 2.51 -17.03
N GLN A 25 13.88 2.56 -16.76
CA GLN A 25 14.45 2.18 -15.46
C GLN A 25 14.94 3.35 -14.57
N ARG A 26 14.71 4.62 -14.94
CA ARG A 26 15.27 5.77 -14.18
C ARG A 26 14.45 6.25 -12.98
N HIS A 27 13.24 5.73 -12.74
CA HIS A 27 12.40 6.27 -11.66
C HIS A 27 12.55 5.58 -10.29
N PHE A 28 13.18 4.40 -10.21
CA PHE A 28 13.20 3.62 -8.96
C PHE A 28 14.28 4.05 -7.95
N ARG A 29 15.40 4.66 -8.39
CA ARG A 29 16.57 4.91 -7.52
C ARG A 29 16.65 6.26 -6.81
N ARG A 30 15.75 7.23 -7.06
CA ARG A 30 15.87 8.59 -6.48
C ARG A 30 15.00 8.87 -5.25
N ASP A 31 14.19 7.92 -4.81
CA ASP A 31 13.07 8.23 -3.91
C ASP A 31 13.29 7.89 -2.42
N PHE A 32 14.51 7.51 -2.01
CA PHE A 32 14.79 7.03 -0.65
C PHE A 32 14.97 8.13 0.42
N CYS A 33 14.96 9.42 0.06
CA CYS A 33 15.22 10.52 1.00
C CYS A 33 14.06 11.54 1.04
N ASP A 34 12.91 11.15 1.59
CA ASP A 34 11.86 12.06 2.06
C ASP A 34 11.51 11.66 3.50
N SER A 35 11.93 12.45 4.48
CA SER A 35 11.94 12.06 5.91
C SER A 35 10.60 12.28 6.64
N GLY A 36 9.48 12.34 5.92
CA GLY A 36 8.12 12.53 6.46
C GLY A 36 7.23 11.28 6.39
N ARG A 37 6.03 11.35 6.99
CA ARG A 37 4.99 10.28 6.94
C ARG A 37 4.70 9.82 5.51
N LYS A 38 4.70 10.76 4.55
CA LYS A 38 4.54 10.48 3.11
C LYS A 38 5.70 9.67 2.52
N GLY A 39 6.94 9.99 2.88
CA GLY A 39 8.12 9.22 2.48
C GLY A 39 8.14 7.82 3.08
N MET A 40 7.77 7.67 4.37
CA MET A 40 7.61 6.34 4.99
C MET A 40 6.54 5.50 4.28
N MET A 41 5.38 6.08 3.95
CA MET A 41 4.32 5.39 3.21
C MET A 41 4.80 4.98 1.81
N LYS A 42 5.53 5.87 1.13
CA LYS A 42 6.13 5.61 -0.18
C LYS A 42 7.13 4.45 -0.12
N ASN A 43 7.93 4.40 0.94
CA ASN A 43 8.91 3.34 1.19
C ASN A 43 8.23 2.00 1.45
N ILE A 44 7.14 1.99 2.21
CA ILE A 44 6.33 0.79 2.48
C ILE A 44 5.73 0.22 1.20
N GLU A 45 5.16 1.07 0.34
CA GLU A 45 4.59 0.64 -0.94
C GLU A 45 5.66 0.10 -1.90
N ASN A 46 6.86 0.68 -1.90
CA ASN A 46 7.99 0.16 -2.68
C ASN A 46 8.44 -1.21 -2.17
N LEU A 47 8.55 -1.37 -0.85
CA LEU A 47 8.86 -2.65 -0.22
C LEU A 47 7.81 -3.71 -0.55
N ARG A 48 6.53 -3.33 -0.52
CA ARG A 48 5.41 -4.20 -0.91
C ARG A 48 5.58 -4.71 -2.33
N LEU A 49 5.86 -3.82 -3.28
CA LEU A 49 6.08 -4.20 -4.67
C LEU A 49 7.26 -5.17 -4.81
N LEU A 50 8.42 -4.84 -4.23
CA LEU A 50 9.59 -5.71 -4.30
C LEU A 50 9.31 -7.12 -3.76
N LYS A 51 8.61 -7.21 -2.62
CA LYS A 51 8.24 -8.48 -2.03
C LYS A 51 7.20 -9.25 -2.84
N LEU A 52 6.27 -8.56 -3.49
CA LEU A 52 5.35 -9.18 -4.44
C LEU A 52 6.10 -9.78 -5.63
N LEU A 53 7.05 -9.05 -6.22
CA LEU A 53 7.84 -9.57 -7.34
C LEU A 53 8.64 -10.83 -6.94
N GLU A 54 9.20 -10.83 -5.73
CA GLU A 54 9.92 -11.99 -5.16
C GLU A 54 8.99 -13.20 -4.94
N VAL A 55 7.81 -12.99 -4.34
CA VAL A 55 6.88 -14.09 -3.99
C VAL A 55 6.17 -14.67 -5.21
N LEU A 56 5.88 -13.84 -6.21
CA LEU A 56 5.12 -14.25 -7.38
C LEU A 56 5.98 -14.95 -8.43
N ASP A 57 7.30 -14.76 -8.40
CA ASP A 57 8.25 -15.37 -9.34
C ASP A 57 7.79 -15.20 -10.80
N LEU A 58 7.55 -13.94 -11.16
CA LEU A 58 7.02 -13.57 -12.47
C LEU A 58 8.11 -13.67 -13.54
N ASN A 59 7.74 -14.09 -14.75
CA ASN A 59 8.62 -13.95 -15.91
C ASN A 59 8.73 -12.48 -16.35
N ASP A 60 9.66 -12.18 -17.26
CA ASP A 60 9.95 -10.80 -17.69
C ASP A 60 8.73 -10.06 -18.26
N GLU A 61 7.92 -10.74 -19.08
CA GLU A 61 6.71 -10.15 -19.66
C GLU A 61 5.65 -9.85 -18.58
N GLN A 62 5.43 -10.80 -17.68
CA GLN A 62 4.52 -10.64 -16.54
C GLN A 62 4.98 -9.51 -15.60
N ASN A 63 6.29 -9.40 -15.35
CA ASN A 63 6.88 -8.36 -14.51
C ASN A 63 6.53 -6.97 -15.03
N ASP A 64 6.78 -6.70 -16.30
CA ASP A 64 6.52 -5.38 -16.90
C ASP A 64 5.03 -5.01 -16.84
N LEU A 65 4.16 -5.96 -17.18
CA LEU A 65 2.71 -5.76 -17.14
C LEU A 65 2.20 -5.55 -15.70
N PHE A 66 2.69 -6.34 -14.75
CA PHE A 66 2.33 -6.25 -13.34
C PHE A 66 2.80 -4.94 -12.71
N ILE A 67 4.07 -4.55 -12.92
CA ILE A 67 4.62 -3.28 -12.40
C ILE A 67 3.83 -2.09 -12.95
N SER A 68 3.48 -2.11 -14.23
CA SER A 68 2.65 -1.09 -14.86
C SER A 68 1.24 -1.02 -14.23
N ALA A 69 0.57 -2.16 -14.07
CA ALA A 69 -0.74 -2.25 -13.43
C ALA A 69 -0.69 -1.77 -11.96
N PHE A 70 0.29 -2.22 -11.19
CA PHE A 70 0.48 -1.87 -9.78
C PHE A 70 0.79 -0.38 -9.62
N SER A 71 1.66 0.18 -10.47
CA SER A 71 2.01 1.60 -10.44
C SER A 71 0.80 2.49 -10.75
N LYS A 72 -0.06 2.08 -11.70
CA LYS A 72 -1.31 2.78 -11.98
C LYS A 72 -2.24 2.74 -10.77
N PHE A 73 -2.53 1.55 -10.24
CA PHE A 73 -3.35 1.37 -9.03
C PHE A 73 -2.85 2.22 -7.85
N ARG A 74 -1.54 2.23 -7.62
CA ARG A 74 -0.90 3.03 -6.58
C ARG A 74 -1.16 4.52 -6.76
N ARG A 75 -0.96 5.07 -7.96
CA ARG A 75 -1.20 6.50 -8.24
C ARG A 75 -2.67 6.87 -8.02
N ASP A 76 -3.58 6.07 -8.56
CA ASP A 76 -5.01 6.34 -8.51
C ASP A 76 -5.53 6.26 -7.06
N SER A 77 -5.04 5.28 -6.30
CA SER A 77 -5.39 5.10 -4.90
C SER A 77 -4.77 6.15 -3.97
N ARG A 78 -3.58 6.68 -4.30
CA ARG A 78 -2.87 7.63 -3.45
C ARG A 78 -3.68 8.91 -3.23
N LEU A 79 -4.23 9.48 -4.30
CA LEU A 79 -5.03 10.71 -4.21
C LEU A 79 -6.27 10.53 -3.34
N ILE A 80 -6.92 9.36 -3.44
CA ILE A 80 -8.08 9.03 -2.62
C ILE A 80 -7.67 8.88 -1.15
N ARG A 81 -6.57 8.16 -0.86
CA ARG A 81 -6.06 7.99 0.51
C ARG A 81 -5.69 9.32 1.16
N GLU A 82 -5.03 10.21 0.44
CA GLU A 82 -4.66 11.55 0.96
C GLU A 82 -5.91 12.38 1.30
N LYS A 83 -6.98 12.30 0.49
CA LYS A 83 -8.26 12.96 0.80
C LYS A 83 -8.96 12.35 2.01
N VAL A 84 -9.03 11.01 2.10
CA VAL A 84 -9.61 10.32 3.25
C VAL A 84 -8.90 10.71 4.55
N GLU A 85 -7.57 10.76 4.54
CA GLU A 85 -6.80 11.20 5.70
C GLU A 85 -7.13 12.65 6.09
N SER A 86 -7.22 13.56 5.12
CA SER A 86 -7.58 14.96 5.37
C SER A 86 -8.97 15.10 5.98
N GLU A 87 -9.96 14.36 5.47
CA GLU A 87 -11.34 14.39 5.99
C GLU A 87 -11.42 13.78 7.39
N ILE A 88 -10.67 12.71 7.67
CA ILE A 88 -10.59 12.12 9.01
C ILE A 88 -9.92 13.09 9.99
N ALA A 89 -8.83 13.74 9.59
CA ALA A 89 -8.16 14.73 10.43
C ALA A 89 -9.07 15.92 10.73
N PHE A 90 -9.80 16.42 9.72
CA PHE A 90 -10.82 17.44 9.90
C PHE A 90 -11.89 16.99 10.90
N LEU A 91 -12.47 15.81 10.70
CA LEU A 91 -13.52 15.27 11.57
C LEU A 91 -13.03 15.11 13.00
N ALA A 92 -11.79 14.62 13.20
CA ALA A 92 -11.19 14.47 14.53
C ALA A 92 -11.05 15.81 15.26
N GLU A 93 -10.65 16.89 14.58
CA GLU A 93 -10.58 18.22 15.18
C GLU A 93 -11.96 18.85 15.38
N TYR A 94 -12.89 18.67 14.43
CA TYR A 94 -14.26 19.16 14.54
C TYR A 94 -14.98 18.55 15.74
N MET A 95 -14.73 17.26 16.01
CA MET A 95 -15.28 16.56 17.16
C MET A 95 -14.76 17.09 18.52
N LYS A 96 -13.73 17.94 18.56
CA LYS A 96 -13.29 18.58 19.81
C LYS A 96 -13.99 19.91 20.09
N GLN A 97 -14.72 20.45 19.12
CA GLN A 97 -15.37 21.77 19.22
C GLN A 97 -16.70 21.69 19.99
N ALA A 98 -16.97 22.71 20.80
CA ALA A 98 -18.28 22.90 21.43
C ALA A 98 -19.28 23.48 20.42
N GLY A 99 -20.56 23.07 20.48
CA GLY A 99 -21.60 23.58 19.58
C GLY A 99 -21.50 23.06 18.13
N ARG A 100 -20.82 21.93 17.92
CA ARG A 100 -20.71 21.25 16.62
C ARG A 100 -22.10 20.84 16.08
N SER A 101 -22.23 20.88 14.76
CA SER A 101 -23.43 20.47 14.03
C SER A 101 -23.34 18.99 13.64
N ASP A 102 -24.42 18.26 13.93
CA ASP A 102 -24.54 16.86 13.51
C ASP A 102 -24.63 16.72 12.00
N ASP A 103 -25.22 17.69 11.29
CA ASP A 103 -25.30 17.68 9.82
C ASP A 103 -23.91 17.69 9.18
N VAL A 104 -22.98 18.51 9.71
CA VAL A 104 -21.59 18.59 9.24
C VAL A 104 -20.86 17.27 9.52
N ILE A 105 -21.13 16.63 10.65
CA ILE A 105 -20.55 15.32 10.98
C ILE A 105 -21.01 14.26 9.98
N LEU A 106 -22.32 14.19 9.72
CA LEU A 106 -22.92 13.23 8.80
C LEU A 106 -22.40 13.43 7.37
N GLU A 107 -22.34 14.68 6.88
CA GLU A 107 -21.78 15.00 5.56
C GLU A 107 -20.35 14.47 5.42
N LYS A 108 -19.52 14.66 6.45
CA LYS A 108 -18.12 14.20 6.45
C LYS A 108 -18.02 12.67 6.51
N VAL A 109 -18.87 12.02 7.30
CA VAL A 109 -18.94 10.56 7.35
C VAL A 109 -19.31 9.99 5.98
N ASP A 110 -20.35 10.51 5.33
CA ASP A 110 -20.79 10.05 4.02
C ASP A 110 -19.71 10.25 2.95
N SER A 111 -19.04 11.41 2.96
CA SER A 111 -17.91 11.69 2.08
C SER A 111 -16.77 10.67 2.26
N ILE A 112 -16.40 10.36 3.51
CA ILE A 112 -15.38 9.35 3.82
C ILE A 112 -15.81 7.95 3.33
N VAL A 113 -17.08 7.57 3.53
CA VAL A 113 -17.63 6.28 3.07
C VAL A 113 -17.51 6.17 1.55
N VAL A 114 -17.98 7.17 0.80
CA VAL A 114 -17.89 7.20 -0.67
C VAL A 114 -16.44 7.11 -1.15
N MET A 115 -15.51 7.80 -0.49
CA MET A 115 -14.08 7.70 -0.85
C MET A 115 -13.51 6.30 -0.59
N LYS A 116 -13.92 5.63 0.50
CA LYS A 116 -13.50 4.25 0.77
C LYS A 116 -14.08 3.27 -0.24
N GLU A 117 -15.33 3.42 -0.65
CA GLU A 117 -15.91 2.64 -1.73
C GLU A 117 -15.14 2.82 -3.05
N ASN A 118 -14.74 4.05 -3.36
CA ASN A 118 -13.94 4.32 -4.56
C ASN A 118 -12.55 3.67 -4.48
N LEU A 119 -11.94 3.60 -3.29
CA LEU A 119 -10.70 2.87 -3.09
C LEU A 119 -10.87 1.37 -3.38
N GLU A 120 -11.97 0.77 -2.92
CA GLU A 120 -12.27 -0.64 -3.20
C GLU A 120 -12.59 -0.87 -4.69
N LYS A 121 -13.26 0.07 -5.37
CA LYS A 121 -13.43 0.01 -6.84
C LYS A 121 -12.08 0.01 -7.57
N GLU A 122 -11.12 0.84 -7.16
CA GLU A 122 -9.78 0.84 -7.74
C GLU A 122 -9.03 -0.48 -7.46
N ARG A 123 -9.23 -1.08 -6.28
CA ARG A 123 -8.70 -2.41 -5.96
C ARG A 123 -9.29 -3.49 -6.86
N THR A 124 -10.61 -3.49 -7.06
CA THR A 124 -11.27 -4.44 -7.97
C THR A 124 -10.74 -4.28 -9.40
N LYS A 125 -10.63 -3.05 -9.92
CA LYS A 125 -10.07 -2.79 -11.27
C LYS A 125 -8.64 -3.31 -11.40
N PHE A 126 -7.82 -3.11 -10.38
CA PHE A 126 -6.47 -3.66 -10.36
C PHE A 126 -6.49 -5.19 -10.42
N PHE A 127 -7.33 -5.83 -9.59
CA PHE A 127 -7.46 -7.28 -9.55
C PHE A 127 -7.93 -7.87 -10.88
N GLU A 128 -8.95 -7.31 -11.51
CA GLU A 128 -9.39 -7.75 -12.84
C GLU A 128 -8.27 -7.63 -13.88
N LYS A 129 -7.50 -6.53 -13.85
CA LYS A 129 -6.40 -6.35 -14.81
C LYS A 129 -5.29 -7.40 -14.67
N ILE A 130 -4.99 -7.86 -13.46
CA ILE A 130 -3.90 -8.82 -13.23
C ILE A 130 -4.35 -10.28 -13.34
N LYS A 131 -5.66 -10.57 -13.35
CA LYS A 131 -6.16 -11.94 -13.61
C LYS A 131 -5.70 -12.47 -14.97
N ASP A 132 -5.61 -11.60 -15.96
CA ASP A 132 -5.16 -11.97 -17.30
C ASP A 132 -3.62 -12.06 -17.41
N ILE A 133 -2.90 -11.56 -16.39
CA ILE A 133 -1.43 -11.53 -16.36
C ILE A 133 -0.87 -12.70 -15.54
N LEU A 134 -1.54 -13.04 -14.44
CA LEU A 134 -1.05 -13.97 -13.43
C LEU A 134 -1.72 -15.34 -13.55
N THR A 135 -0.98 -16.39 -13.23
CA THR A 135 -1.57 -17.73 -13.06
C THR A 135 -2.45 -17.79 -11.81
N ALA A 136 -3.33 -18.79 -11.72
CA ALA A 136 -4.15 -19.02 -10.53
C ALA A 136 -3.32 -19.17 -9.24
N GLU A 137 -2.17 -19.86 -9.33
CA GLU A 137 -1.25 -20.01 -8.19
C GLU A 137 -0.65 -18.66 -7.77
N GLN A 138 -0.20 -17.85 -8.73
CA GLN A 138 0.34 -16.51 -8.48
C GLN A 138 -0.72 -15.58 -7.87
N LEU A 139 -1.95 -15.60 -8.38
CA LEU A 139 -3.07 -14.85 -7.77
C LEU A 139 -3.32 -15.29 -6.33
N GLY A 140 -3.30 -16.59 -6.05
CA GLY A 140 -3.43 -17.13 -4.70
C GLY A 140 -2.33 -16.64 -3.77
N LYS A 141 -1.06 -16.75 -4.20
CA LYS A 141 0.10 -16.22 -3.45
C LYS A 141 -0.03 -14.73 -3.18
N MET A 142 -0.45 -13.96 -4.18
CA MET A 142 -0.65 -12.52 -4.05
C MET A 142 -1.70 -12.20 -2.98
N MET A 143 -2.85 -12.88 -2.98
CA MET A 143 -3.92 -12.65 -2.01
C MET A 143 -3.46 -12.95 -0.59
N VAL A 144 -2.82 -14.11 -0.38
CA VAL A 144 -2.28 -14.47 0.94
C VAL A 144 -1.22 -13.47 1.39
N PHE A 145 -0.33 -13.05 0.48
CA PHE A 145 0.69 -12.05 0.80
C PHE A 145 0.06 -10.72 1.22
N GLN A 146 -0.92 -10.20 0.47
CA GLN A 146 -1.54 -8.91 0.77
C GLN A 146 -2.21 -8.89 2.15
N GLU A 147 -2.97 -9.93 2.49
CA GLU A 147 -3.63 -10.07 3.79
C GLU A 147 -2.63 -10.14 4.96
N ARG A 148 -1.49 -10.82 4.75
CA ARG A 148 -0.48 -10.98 5.79
C ARG A 148 0.44 -9.77 5.92
N PHE A 149 0.80 -9.15 4.80
CA PHE A 149 1.76 -8.06 4.75
C PHE A 149 1.28 -6.84 5.54
N GLU A 150 -0.01 -6.52 5.54
CA GLU A 150 -0.56 -5.42 6.34
C GLU A 150 -0.48 -5.71 7.84
N ARG A 151 -0.74 -6.95 8.25
CA ARG A 151 -0.61 -7.39 9.64
C ARG A 151 0.86 -7.37 10.10
N GLU A 152 1.76 -7.95 9.31
CA GLU A 152 3.18 -8.05 9.63
C GLU A 152 3.87 -6.68 9.66
N LEU A 153 3.49 -5.75 8.78
CA LEU A 153 3.98 -4.37 8.85
C LEU A 153 3.54 -3.65 10.12
N LEU A 154 2.29 -3.84 10.54
CA LEU A 154 1.79 -3.25 11.79
C LEU A 154 2.55 -3.80 13.00
N GLU A 155 2.88 -5.08 13.01
CA GLU A 155 3.68 -5.72 14.07
C GLU A 155 5.12 -5.19 14.10
N GLN A 156 5.78 -5.08 12.95
CA GLN A 156 7.14 -4.54 12.86
C GLN A 156 7.19 -3.07 13.29
N VAL A 157 6.27 -2.21 12.81
CA VAL A 157 6.23 -0.78 13.21
C VAL A 157 5.92 -0.60 14.70
N ARG A 158 5.14 -1.51 15.31
CA ARG A 158 4.90 -1.51 16.76
C ARG A 158 6.15 -1.95 17.54
N GLY A 159 6.89 -2.94 17.05
CA GLY A 159 8.15 -3.41 17.65
C GLY A 159 9.26 -2.35 17.67
N PHE A 160 9.25 -1.39 16.73
CA PHE A 160 10.17 -0.25 16.72
C PHE A 160 9.76 0.89 17.68
N ARG A 161 8.55 0.87 18.25
CA ARG A 161 8.10 1.86 19.25
C ARG A 161 8.44 1.39 20.67
N ALA A 162 9.69 1.71 21.04
CA ALA A 162 10.30 1.72 22.38
C ALA A 162 10.63 0.37 23.07
N PRO A 163 11.85 0.20 23.62
CA PRO A 163 12.07 -0.77 24.69
C PRO A 163 11.24 -0.35 25.91
N LYS A 164 10.52 -1.32 26.47
CA LYS A 164 9.69 -1.17 27.66
C LYS A 164 10.52 -0.60 28.83
N PRO A 165 10.09 0.49 29.50
CA PRO A 165 10.71 0.91 30.76
C PRO A 165 10.58 -0.23 31.79
N PRO A 166 11.65 -0.59 32.53
CA PRO A 166 11.55 -1.61 33.56
C PRO A 166 10.47 -1.24 34.59
N GLY A 167 9.50 -2.12 34.81
CA GLY A 167 8.47 -1.96 35.86
C GLY A 167 7.02 -1.80 35.39
N MET A 168 6.73 -1.72 34.08
CA MET A 168 5.33 -1.67 33.62
C MET A 168 4.72 -3.09 33.53
N PRO A 169 3.52 -3.36 34.06
CA PRO A 169 2.82 -4.63 33.86
C PRO A 169 2.64 -4.92 32.37
N ASP A 170 2.84 -6.17 31.97
CA ASP A 170 2.61 -6.60 30.59
C ASP A 170 1.11 -6.62 30.28
N PRO A 171 0.60 -5.82 29.33
CA PRO A 171 -0.81 -5.81 28.98
C PRO A 171 -1.29 -7.11 28.31
N ASN A 172 -0.37 -8.01 27.90
CA ASN A 172 -0.71 -9.33 27.35
C ASN A 172 -0.69 -10.46 28.39
N ILE A 173 -0.32 -10.18 29.64
CA ILE A 173 -0.63 -11.11 30.74
C ILE A 173 -2.04 -10.79 31.19
N SER A 174 -3.02 -11.51 30.60
CA SER A 174 -4.35 -11.57 31.21
C SER A 174 -4.18 -11.92 32.69
N PRO A 175 -4.82 -11.20 33.63
CA PRO A 175 -4.83 -11.63 35.02
C PRO A 175 -5.27 -13.10 35.05
N LYS A 176 -4.57 -13.95 35.82
CA LYS A 176 -5.11 -15.28 36.12
C LYS A 176 -6.58 -15.10 36.48
N PRO A 177 -7.51 -15.83 35.87
CA PRO A 177 -8.93 -15.67 36.17
C PRO A 177 -9.10 -15.69 37.67
N GLN A 178 -9.59 -14.57 38.22
CA GLN A 178 -9.95 -14.52 39.62
C GLN A 178 -10.97 -15.64 39.86
N PRO A 179 -10.86 -16.42 40.95
CA PRO A 179 -11.89 -17.38 41.27
C PRO A 179 -13.23 -16.64 41.34
N SER A 180 -14.20 -17.14 40.57
CA SER A 180 -15.52 -16.53 40.47
C SER A 180 -16.09 -16.25 41.86
N PRO A 181 -16.69 -15.08 42.10
CA PRO A 181 -17.43 -14.84 43.33
C PRO A 181 -18.49 -15.94 43.50
N ASP A 182 -18.53 -16.55 44.67
CA ASP A 182 -19.52 -17.58 45.01
C ASP A 182 -20.90 -16.88 45.05
N PHE A 183 -21.67 -17.03 43.96
CA PHE A 183 -23.02 -16.50 43.91
C PHE A 183 -23.92 -17.39 44.78
N PRO A 184 -24.71 -16.81 45.70
CA PRO A 184 -25.65 -17.58 46.48
C PRO A 184 -26.65 -18.26 45.54
N LYS A 185 -26.82 -19.57 45.73
CA LYS A 185 -27.82 -20.35 45.00
C LYS A 185 -29.19 -19.79 45.35
N ILE A 186 -29.94 -19.41 44.32
CA ILE A 186 -31.34 -19.04 44.48
C ILE A 186 -32.10 -20.37 44.54
N ASP A 187 -32.60 -20.69 45.73
CA ASP A 187 -33.47 -21.84 45.95
C ASP A 187 -34.85 -21.52 45.33
N ASN A 188 -35.31 -22.40 44.44
CA ASN A 188 -36.68 -22.38 43.92
C ASN A 188 -37.62 -23.15 44.86
#